data_AF-S3YGH4-F1
#
_entry.id   AF-S3YGH4-F1
#
_cell.length_a   1.000
_cell.length_b   1.000
_cell.length_c   1.000
_cell.angle_alpha   90.00
_cell.angle_beta   90.00
_cell.angle_gamma   90.00
#
_symmetry.space_group_name_H-M   'P 1'
#
loop_
_entity.id
_entity.type
_entity.pdbx_description
1 polymer ?
#
loop_
_entity_poly.entity_id
_entity_poly.type
_entity_poly.pdbx_seq_one_letter_code
_entity_poly.pdbx_strand_id
1 'polypeptide(L)'
;MRPPHVSDEQITTAFLDAVHHFLASRDQVDELVDKAVRAELDSTDLHIETDQLFARVGATAETIDALIARNARIAQDQAEYQSRFDKLTSKHATLLEEYHRLLDQISDLDNQQAAYCHYQEELDKLDIDHIEFTPYLWHTLVDHAKISVDSTITSTFRDARSQAITLKN
;
A
#
# COMPACT_ATOMS: atom_id res chain seq x y z
N MET A 1 22.46 25.44 -9.94
CA MET A 1 21.72 25.10 -11.17
C MET A 1 20.31 25.65 -11.05
N ARG A 2 19.80 26.32 -12.08
CA ARG A 2 18.40 26.77 -12.11
C ARG A 2 17.57 25.66 -12.77
N PRO A 3 16.42 25.26 -12.22
CA PRO A 3 15.55 24.33 -12.92
C PRO A 3 15.16 24.94 -14.29
N PRO A 4 15.12 24.13 -15.36
CA PRO A 4 14.69 24.60 -16.66
C PRO A 4 13.27 25.16 -16.55
N HIS A 5 12.99 26.25 -17.26
CA HIS A 5 11.65 26.81 -17.32
C HIS A 5 10.83 25.97 -18.30
N VAL A 6 9.86 25.23 -17.78
CA VAL A 6 8.94 24.40 -18.57
C VAL A 6 7.54 25.00 -18.46
N SER A 7 6.85 25.19 -19.58
CA SER A 7 5.46 25.67 -19.60
C SER A 7 4.46 24.54 -19.31
N ASP A 8 3.26 24.90 -18.87
CA ASP A 8 2.17 23.95 -18.67
C ASP A 8 1.87 23.17 -19.96
N GLU A 9 1.91 23.82 -21.12
CA GLU A 9 1.71 23.18 -22.43
C GLU A 9 2.79 22.12 -22.74
N GLN A 10 4.05 22.39 -22.38
CA GLN A 10 5.14 21.43 -22.54
C GLN A 10 4.95 20.22 -21.60
N ILE A 11 4.47 20.45 -20.38
CA ILE A 11 4.17 19.39 -19.42
C ILE A 11 3.02 18.51 -19.90
N THR A 12 1.91 19.13 -20.35
CA THR A 12 0.72 18.38 -20.80
C THR A 12 0.99 17.61 -22.10
N THR A 13 1.76 18.19 -23.03
CA THR A 13 2.18 17.51 -24.26
C THR A 13 3.09 16.33 -23.96
N ALA A 14 4.13 16.53 -23.12
CA ALA A 14 5.03 15.45 -22.73
C ALA A 14 4.31 14.33 -21.97
N PHE A 15 3.29 14.66 -21.18
CA PHE A 15 2.43 13.67 -20.56
C PHE A 15 1.66 12.84 -21.58
N LEU A 16 1.01 13.47 -22.55
CA LEU A 16 0.26 12.74 -23.59
C LEU A 16 1.19 11.83 -24.41
N ASP A 17 2.38 12.31 -24.76
CA ASP A 17 3.40 11.49 -25.41
C ASP A 17 3.81 10.28 -24.54
N ALA A 18 4.00 10.52 -23.23
CA ALA A 18 4.32 9.45 -22.30
C ALA A 18 3.21 8.40 -22.20
N VAL A 19 1.94 8.83 -22.15
CA VAL A 19 0.77 7.95 -22.11
C VAL A 19 0.64 7.14 -23.40
N HIS A 20 0.83 7.77 -24.57
CA HIS A 20 0.79 7.04 -25.85
C HIS A 20 1.89 5.98 -25.94
N HIS A 21 3.13 6.31 -25.55
CA HIS A 21 4.24 5.35 -25.51
C HIS A 21 3.96 4.20 -24.55
N PHE A 22 3.41 4.51 -23.37
CA PHE A 22 3.02 3.53 -22.37
C PHE A 22 1.96 2.57 -22.92
N LEU A 23 0.86 3.09 -23.48
CA LEU A 23 -0.25 2.28 -23.98
C LEU A 23 0.14 1.41 -25.18
N ALA A 24 0.96 1.93 -26.10
CA ALA A 24 1.49 1.18 -27.23
C ALA A 24 2.38 -0.02 -26.83
N SER A 25 2.84 -0.06 -25.57
CA SER A 25 3.67 -1.14 -25.02
C SER A 25 2.91 -2.15 -24.14
N ARG A 26 1.60 -1.98 -23.92
CA ARG A 26 0.77 -2.82 -23.02
C ARG A 26 0.77 -4.31 -23.40
N ASP A 27 0.62 -4.64 -24.68
CA ASP A 27 0.24 -6.00 -25.13
C ASP A 27 1.23 -7.14 -24.78
N GLN A 28 2.50 -6.85 -24.44
CA GLN A 28 3.50 -7.89 -24.09
C GLN A 28 4.01 -7.84 -22.65
N VAL A 29 3.85 -6.73 -21.94
CA VAL A 29 4.48 -6.50 -20.62
C VAL A 29 3.43 -6.53 -19.49
N ASP A 30 2.17 -6.29 -19.80
CA ASP A 30 1.13 -6.05 -18.79
C ASP A 30 0.80 -7.25 -17.92
N GLU A 31 0.73 -8.48 -18.45
CA GLU A 31 0.34 -9.65 -17.64
C GLU A 31 1.41 -9.99 -16.58
N LEU A 32 2.69 -9.87 -16.93
CA LEU A 32 3.79 -10.15 -15.98
C LEU A 32 3.87 -9.08 -14.90
N VAL A 33 3.70 -7.80 -15.27
CA VAL A 33 3.71 -6.67 -14.33
C VAL A 33 2.48 -6.74 -13.42
N ASP A 34 1.29 -6.98 -13.97
CA ASP A 34 0.06 -7.17 -13.19
C ASP A 34 0.22 -8.27 -12.15
N LYS A 35 0.73 -9.43 -12.56
CA LYS A 35 0.98 -10.53 -11.64
C LYS A 35 1.98 -10.17 -10.54
N ALA A 36 3.03 -9.43 -10.87
CA ALA A 36 4.03 -8.99 -9.90
C ALA A 36 3.43 -8.02 -8.88
N VAL A 37 2.70 -7.00 -9.33
CA VAL A 37 2.03 -6.02 -8.46
C VAL A 37 1.00 -6.69 -7.58
N ARG A 38 0.15 -7.57 -8.14
CA ARG A 38 -0.85 -8.32 -7.36
C ARG A 38 -0.22 -9.22 -6.30
N ALA A 39 0.93 -9.85 -6.60
CA ALA A 39 1.65 -10.67 -5.64
C ALA A 39 2.30 -9.85 -4.52
N GLU A 40 2.80 -8.65 -4.83
CA GLU A 40 3.34 -7.73 -3.82
C GLU A 40 2.26 -7.16 -2.90
N LEU A 41 1.06 -6.94 -3.44
CA LEU A 41 -0.11 -6.42 -2.71
C LEU A 41 -0.99 -7.51 -2.07
N ASP A 42 -0.58 -8.77 -2.11
CA ASP A 42 -1.34 -9.88 -1.55
C ASP A 42 -1.25 -9.87 -0.01
N SER A 43 -2.38 -9.58 0.66
CA SER A 43 -2.51 -9.54 2.11
C SER A 43 -3.02 -10.86 2.72
N THR A 44 -3.15 -11.94 1.93
CA THR A 44 -3.76 -13.22 2.38
C THR A 44 -3.02 -13.83 3.58
N ASP A 45 -1.69 -13.90 3.53
CA ASP A 45 -0.90 -14.48 4.62
C ASP A 45 -0.97 -13.62 5.90
N LEU A 46 -1.04 -12.29 5.74
CA LEU A 46 -1.20 -11.38 6.88
C LEU A 46 -2.57 -11.51 7.54
N HIS A 47 -3.62 -11.79 6.78
CA HIS A 47 -4.94 -12.11 7.35
C HIS A 47 -4.89 -13.40 8.19
N ILE A 48 -4.23 -14.45 7.68
CA ILE A 48 -4.04 -15.70 8.43
C ILE A 48 -3.25 -15.45 9.72
N GLU A 49 -2.17 -14.65 9.66
CA GLU A 49 -1.38 -14.30 10.84
C GLU A 49 -2.19 -13.50 11.87
N THR A 50 -2.95 -12.51 11.39
CA THR A 50 -3.87 -11.69 12.18
C THR A 50 -4.90 -12.54 12.93
N ASP A 51 -5.51 -13.52 12.27
CA ASP A 51 -6.48 -14.43 12.89
C ASP A 51 -5.84 -15.29 13.99
N GLN A 52 -4.65 -15.83 13.73
CA GLN A 52 -3.89 -16.60 14.72
C GLN A 52 -3.49 -15.74 15.92
N LEU A 53 -3.13 -14.48 15.68
CA LEU A 53 -2.75 -13.55 16.71
C LEU A 53 -3.95 -13.14 17.56
N PHE A 54 -5.11 -12.88 16.93
CA PHE A 54 -6.37 -12.63 17.63
C PHE A 54 -6.76 -13.78 18.57
N ALA A 55 -6.63 -15.03 18.09
CA ALA A 55 -6.87 -16.21 18.93
C ALA A 55 -5.91 -16.26 20.15
N ARG A 56 -4.63 -15.88 19.96
CA ARG A 56 -3.64 -15.82 21.05
C ARG A 56 -3.92 -14.69 22.05
N VAL A 57 -4.41 -13.54 21.58
CA VAL A 57 -4.88 -12.44 22.44
C VAL A 57 -6.01 -12.95 23.33
N GLY A 58 -7.05 -13.55 22.72
CA GLY A 58 -8.20 -14.13 23.42
C GLY A 58 -7.81 -15.17 24.47
N ALA A 59 -6.97 -16.14 24.10
CA ALA A 59 -6.50 -17.17 25.03
C ALA A 59 -5.70 -16.58 26.22
N THR A 60 -4.96 -15.49 25.99
CA THR A 60 -4.22 -14.81 27.08
C THR A 60 -5.19 -14.06 28.00
N ALA A 61 -6.22 -13.41 27.45
CA ALA A 61 -7.28 -12.77 28.23
C ALA A 61 -8.04 -13.79 29.10
N GLU A 62 -8.43 -14.94 28.55
CA GLU A 62 -9.07 -16.02 29.30
C GLU A 62 -8.18 -16.54 30.44
N THR A 63 -6.86 -16.61 30.22
CA THR A 63 -5.90 -17.02 31.25
C THR A 63 -5.81 -15.99 32.38
N ILE A 64 -5.86 -14.69 32.06
CA ILE A 64 -5.91 -13.61 33.04
C ILE A 64 -7.20 -13.70 33.86
N ASP A 65 -8.35 -13.87 33.21
CA ASP A 65 -9.65 -13.98 33.88
C ASP A 65 -9.70 -15.19 34.81
N ALA A 66 -9.16 -16.33 34.39
CA ALA A 66 -9.05 -17.52 35.23
C ALA A 66 -8.14 -17.29 36.45
N LEU A 67 -7.03 -16.55 36.29
CA LEU A 67 -6.13 -16.20 37.39
C LEU A 67 -6.83 -15.30 38.42
N ILE A 68 -7.57 -14.28 37.95
CA ILE A 68 -8.37 -13.37 38.80
C ILE A 68 -9.44 -14.16 39.56
N ALA A 69 -10.24 -14.97 38.85
CA ALA A 69 -11.31 -15.75 39.43
C ALA A 69 -10.81 -16.74 40.49
N ARG A 70 -9.63 -17.33 40.28
CA ARG A 70 -9.01 -18.22 41.26
C ARG A 70 -8.56 -17.47 42.51
N ASN A 71 -7.91 -16.31 42.38
CA ASN A 71 -7.48 -15.49 43.53
C ASN A 71 -8.70 -15.04 44.35
N ALA A 72 -9.78 -14.63 43.69
CA ALA A 72 -11.02 -14.22 44.36
C ALA A 72 -11.69 -15.35 45.18
N ARG A 73 -11.53 -16.61 44.76
CA ARG A 73 -12.09 -17.78 45.47
C ARG A 73 -11.20 -18.29 46.60
N ILE A 74 -9.89 -18.30 46.37
CA ILE A 74 -8.90 -18.87 47.30
C ILE A 74 -7.70 -17.93 47.32
N ALA A 75 -7.41 -17.37 48.50
CA ALA A 75 -6.27 -16.50 48.70
C ALA A 75 -4.98 -17.20 48.25
N GLN A 76 -4.28 -16.58 47.29
CA GLN A 76 -2.99 -17.04 46.78
C GLN A 76 -1.85 -16.30 47.50
N ASP A 77 -0.63 -16.79 47.31
CA ASP A 77 0.56 -15.97 47.59
C ASP A 77 0.49 -14.71 46.74
N GLN A 78 0.54 -13.55 47.40
CA GLN A 78 0.29 -12.27 46.73
C GLN A 78 1.46 -11.85 45.83
N ALA A 79 2.70 -12.22 46.18
CA ALA A 79 3.85 -11.92 45.35
C ALA A 79 3.86 -12.80 44.09
N GLU A 80 3.53 -14.08 44.23
CA GLU A 80 3.42 -15.00 43.10
C GLU A 80 2.26 -14.62 42.17
N TYR A 81 1.08 -14.29 42.72
CA TYR A 81 -0.06 -13.81 41.94
C TYR A 81 0.31 -12.56 41.14
N GLN A 82 0.88 -11.55 41.78
CA GLN A 82 1.20 -10.29 41.13
C GLN A 82 2.19 -10.51 39.99
N SER A 83 3.24 -11.31 40.22
CA SER A 83 4.22 -11.64 39.18
C SER A 83 3.59 -12.34 37.96
N ARG A 84 2.68 -13.30 38.19
CA ARG A 84 1.97 -14.00 37.10
C ARG A 84 1.02 -13.06 36.37
N PHE A 85 0.29 -12.23 37.10
CA PHE A 85 -0.65 -11.27 36.55
C PHE A 85 0.05 -10.24 35.67
N ASP A 86 1.14 -9.65 36.16
CA ASP A 86 1.93 -8.65 35.41
C ASP A 86 2.50 -9.26 34.13
N LYS A 87 3.03 -10.49 34.21
CA LYS A 87 3.55 -11.21 33.04
C LYS A 87 2.48 -11.47 32.00
N LEU A 88 1.30 -11.94 32.41
CA LEU A 88 0.20 -12.22 31.48
C LEU A 88 -0.37 -10.94 30.87
N THR A 89 -0.54 -9.88 31.67
CA THR A 89 -1.04 -8.59 31.21
C THR A 89 -0.07 -7.94 30.23
N SER A 90 1.24 -7.99 30.52
CA SER A 90 2.27 -7.52 29.59
C SER A 90 2.25 -8.32 28.28
N LYS A 91 2.17 -9.65 28.35
CA LYS A 91 2.04 -10.50 27.16
C LYS A 91 0.79 -10.16 26.34
N HIS A 92 -0.36 -9.98 26.99
CA HIS A 92 -1.60 -9.60 26.33
C HIS A 92 -1.45 -8.26 25.61
N ALA A 93 -0.87 -7.26 26.26
CA ALA A 93 -0.63 -5.95 25.67
C ALA A 93 0.27 -6.03 24.43
N THR A 94 1.38 -6.78 24.49
CA THR A 94 2.27 -6.98 23.34
C THR A 94 1.56 -7.67 22.17
N LEU A 95 0.79 -8.72 22.42
CA LEU A 95 0.04 -9.41 21.36
C LEU A 95 -1.01 -8.50 20.72
N LEU A 96 -1.65 -7.63 21.53
CA LEU A 96 -2.65 -6.69 21.04
C LEU A 96 -2.01 -5.57 20.19
N GLU A 97 -0.83 -5.10 20.57
CA GLU A 97 -0.05 -4.14 19.77
C GLU A 97 0.39 -4.75 18.43
N GLU A 98 0.91 -5.97 18.45
CA GLU A 98 1.24 -6.71 17.23
C GLU A 98 0.00 -6.90 16.33
N TYR A 99 -1.15 -7.21 16.91
CA TYR A 99 -2.41 -7.39 16.18
C TYR A 99 -2.86 -6.11 15.48
N HIS A 100 -2.87 -4.97 16.18
CA HIS A 100 -3.21 -3.70 15.55
C HIS A 100 -2.23 -3.31 14.45
N ARG A 101 -0.92 -3.56 14.65
CA ARG A 101 0.10 -3.31 13.63
C ARG A 101 -0.16 -4.11 12.36
N LEU A 102 -0.56 -5.39 12.46
CA LEU A 102 -0.88 -6.20 11.29
C LEU A 102 -2.16 -5.73 10.59
N LEU A 103 -3.18 -5.31 11.36
CA LEU A 103 -4.39 -4.71 10.78
C LEU A 103 -4.10 -3.44 9.99
N ASP A 104 -3.22 -2.57 10.50
CA ASP A 104 -2.81 -1.35 9.80
C ASP A 104 -2.07 -1.69 8.49
N GLN A 105 -1.21 -2.72 8.51
CA GLN A 105 -0.50 -3.19 7.31
C GLN A 105 -1.46 -3.80 6.28
N ILE A 106 -2.43 -4.60 6.70
CA ILE A 106 -3.47 -5.15 5.82
C ILE A 106 -4.26 -4.01 5.17
N SER A 107 -4.70 -3.03 5.98
CA SER A 107 -5.44 -1.87 5.47
C SER A 107 -4.67 -1.09 4.41
N ASP A 108 -3.36 -0.88 4.60
CA ASP A 108 -2.51 -0.21 3.62
C ASP A 108 -2.42 -1.02 2.31
N LEU A 109 -2.16 -2.33 2.39
CA LEU A 109 -2.09 -3.21 1.22
C LEU A 109 -3.42 -3.30 0.47
N ASP A 110 -4.53 -3.45 1.17
CA ASP A 110 -5.87 -3.52 0.58
C ASP A 110 -6.24 -2.20 -0.11
N ASN A 111 -5.88 -1.06 0.48
CA ASN A 111 -6.06 0.25 -0.14
C ASN A 111 -5.22 0.41 -1.41
N GLN A 112 -3.95 -0.04 -1.37
CA GLN A 112 -3.07 -0.04 -2.54
C GLN A 112 -3.60 -0.97 -3.64
N GLN A 113 -4.10 -2.16 -3.28
CA GLN A 113 -4.70 -3.10 -4.21
C GLN A 113 -5.96 -2.52 -4.87
N ALA A 114 -6.84 -1.87 -4.10
CA ALA A 114 -8.03 -1.20 -4.63
C ALA A 114 -7.66 -0.05 -5.59
N ALA A 115 -6.66 0.75 -5.23
CA ALA A 115 -6.14 1.82 -6.09
C ALA A 115 -5.56 1.28 -7.40
N TYR A 116 -4.83 0.16 -7.33
CA TYR A 116 -4.27 -0.51 -8.51
C TYR A 116 -5.36 -1.08 -9.43
N CYS A 117 -6.36 -1.77 -8.87
CA CYS A 117 -7.50 -2.26 -9.65
C CYS A 117 -8.24 -1.10 -10.34
N HIS A 118 -8.49 0.01 -9.63
CA HIS A 118 -9.11 1.18 -10.23
C HIS A 118 -8.25 1.76 -11.36
N TYR A 119 -6.94 1.87 -11.17
CA TYR A 119 -6.00 2.31 -12.20
C TYR A 119 -6.09 1.43 -13.47
N GLN A 120 -6.15 0.11 -13.33
CA GLN A 120 -6.30 -0.80 -14.45
C GLN A 120 -7.64 -0.65 -15.17
N GLU A 121 -8.74 -0.52 -14.43
CA GLU A 121 -10.06 -0.28 -15.01
C GLU A 121 -10.11 1.04 -15.80
N GLU A 122 -9.44 2.08 -15.33
CA GLU A 122 -9.35 3.35 -16.05
C GLU A 122 -8.48 3.24 -17.29
N LEU A 123 -7.36 2.49 -17.22
CA LEU A 123 -6.53 2.20 -18.40
C LEU A 123 -7.31 1.47 -19.50
N ASP A 124 -8.17 0.52 -19.13
CA ASP A 124 -8.98 -0.26 -20.09
C ASP A 124 -10.07 0.55 -20.78
N LYS A 125 -10.43 1.72 -20.23
CA LYS A 125 -11.40 2.66 -20.83
C LYS A 125 -10.76 3.63 -21.82
N LEU A 126 -9.43 3.74 -21.85
CA LEU A 126 -8.74 4.70 -22.69
C LEU A 126 -8.77 4.25 -24.15
N ASP A 127 -9.27 5.13 -25.01
CA ASP A 127 -9.13 5.02 -26.45
C ASP A 127 -7.86 5.76 -26.88
N ILE A 128 -6.83 5.00 -27.26
CA ILE A 128 -5.50 5.50 -27.65
C ILE A 128 -5.61 6.58 -28.74
N ASP A 129 -6.57 6.47 -29.65
CA ASP A 129 -6.70 7.38 -30.79
C ASP A 129 -7.35 8.73 -30.40
N HIS A 130 -7.95 8.83 -29.20
CA HIS A 130 -8.74 9.99 -28.76
C HIS A 130 -8.37 10.47 -27.33
N ILE A 131 -7.15 10.22 -26.86
CA ILE A 131 -6.71 10.66 -25.54
C ILE A 131 -6.47 12.17 -25.51
N GLU A 132 -7.16 12.85 -24.59
CA GLU A 132 -6.93 14.27 -24.28
C GLU A 132 -6.43 14.45 -22.85
N PHE A 133 -5.63 15.49 -22.62
CA PHE A 133 -5.18 15.81 -21.28
C PHE A 133 -6.35 16.30 -20.44
N THR A 134 -6.55 15.68 -19.28
CA THR A 134 -7.38 16.23 -18.21
C THR A 134 -6.66 16.10 -16.87
N PRO A 135 -6.89 17.02 -15.90
CA PRO A 135 -6.35 16.87 -14.56
C PRO A 135 -6.74 15.53 -13.91
N TYR A 136 -7.96 15.04 -14.20
CA TYR A 136 -8.41 13.73 -13.77
C TYR A 136 -7.52 12.61 -14.32
N LEU A 137 -7.28 12.58 -15.63
CA LEU A 137 -6.44 11.58 -16.28
C LEU A 137 -5.01 11.59 -15.72
N TRP A 138 -4.43 12.78 -15.48
CA TRP A 138 -3.13 12.90 -14.83
C TRP A 138 -3.13 12.25 -13.45
N HIS A 139 -4.10 12.60 -12.59
CA HIS A 139 -4.18 12.06 -11.24
C HIS A 139 -4.44 10.54 -11.21
N THR A 140 -5.18 10.04 -12.19
CA THR A 140 -5.45 8.62 -12.34
C THR A 140 -4.19 7.86 -12.77
N LEU A 141 -3.44 8.36 -13.76
CA LEU A 141 -2.35 7.60 -14.37
C LEU A 141 -0.99 7.80 -13.73
N VAL A 142 -0.67 9.01 -13.28
CA VAL A 142 0.66 9.41 -12.83
C VAL A 142 0.73 9.44 -11.31
N ASP A 143 1.74 8.77 -10.77
CA ASP A 143 2.12 8.89 -9.37
C ASP A 143 2.89 10.20 -9.15
N HIS A 144 3.98 10.39 -9.90
CA HIS A 144 4.75 11.63 -9.88
C HIS A 144 5.50 11.87 -11.19
N ALA A 145 5.85 13.13 -11.46
CA ALA A 145 6.74 13.50 -12.55
C ALA A 145 7.97 14.25 -12.03
N LYS A 146 9.14 13.97 -12.61
CA LYS A 146 10.42 14.63 -12.28
C LYS A 146 10.96 15.34 -13.52
N ILE A 147 11.38 16.59 -13.34
CA ILE A 147 11.99 17.41 -14.39
C ILE A 147 13.49 17.46 -14.14
N SER A 148 14.26 16.96 -15.10
CA SER A 148 15.72 16.97 -15.09
C SER A 148 16.28 18.25 -15.72
N VAL A 149 17.56 18.54 -15.46
CA VAL A 149 18.22 19.78 -15.92
C VAL A 149 18.39 19.85 -17.44
N ASP A 150 18.37 18.69 -18.10
CA ASP A 150 18.40 18.52 -19.55
C ASP A 150 17.02 18.69 -20.21
N SER A 151 16.02 19.18 -19.47
CA SER A 151 14.63 19.31 -19.93
C SER A 151 13.97 17.96 -20.26
N THR A 152 14.42 16.87 -19.63
CA THR A 152 13.72 15.59 -19.66
C THR A 152 12.68 15.51 -18.55
N ILE A 153 11.42 15.22 -18.91
CA ILE A 153 10.34 14.91 -17.97
C ILE A 153 10.25 13.40 -17.85
N THR A 154 10.45 12.87 -16.64
CA THR A 154 10.23 11.47 -16.32
C THR A 154 8.93 11.33 -15.55
N SER A 155 7.92 10.74 -16.18
CA SER A 155 6.64 10.42 -15.57
C SER A 155 6.67 9.00 -15.02
N THR A 156 6.40 8.83 -13.73
CA THR A 156 6.21 7.54 -13.08
C THR A 156 4.72 7.27 -12.97
N PHE A 157 4.26 6.17 -13.57
CA PHE A 157 2.88 5.71 -13.52
C PHE A 157 2.58 4.97 -12.21
N ARG A 158 1.30 4.80 -11.89
CA ARG A 158 0.87 4.12 -10.65
C ARG A 158 1.21 2.63 -10.58
N ASP A 159 1.59 2.02 -11.70
CA ASP A 159 2.14 0.66 -11.76
C ASP A 159 3.68 0.61 -11.68
N ALA A 160 4.30 1.72 -11.24
CA ALA A 160 5.73 1.92 -11.10
C ALA A 160 6.54 1.94 -12.42
N ARG A 161 5.91 1.85 -13.59
CA ARG A 161 6.61 2.09 -14.86
C ARG A 161 6.97 3.56 -14.99
N SER A 162 8.06 3.85 -15.69
CA SER A 162 8.45 5.23 -15.97
C SER A 162 8.67 5.45 -17.45
N GLN A 163 8.20 6.59 -17.94
CA GLN A 163 8.45 7.05 -19.30
C GLN A 163 9.14 8.41 -19.26
N ALA A 164 10.28 8.50 -19.95
CA ALA A 164 11.04 9.73 -20.08
C ALA A 164 10.76 10.37 -21.44
N ILE A 165 10.42 11.65 -21.44
CA ILE A 165 10.21 12.47 -22.63
C ILE A 165 11.12 13.70 -22.55
N THR A 166 12.04 13.81 -23.51
CA THR A 166 12.92 14.98 -23.63
C THR A 166 12.21 16.06 -24.44
N LEU A 167 12.04 17.24 -23.85
CA LEU A 167 11.41 18.38 -24.50
C LEU A 167 12.28 18.86 -25.67
N LYS A 168 11.67 19.05 -26.84
CA LYS A 168 12.33 19.71 -27.96
C LYS A 168 12.25 21.23 -27.74
N ASN A 169 13.40 21.90 -27.80
CA ASN A 169 13.51 23.36 -27.74
C ASN A 169 12.89 24.04 -28.97
#